data_AF-D1FNP3-F1
#
_entry.id   AF-D1FNP3-F1
#
_cell.length_a   1.000
_cell.length_b   1.000
_cell.length_c   1.000
_cell.angle_alpha   90.00
_cell.angle_beta   90.00
_cell.angle_gamma   90.00
#
_symmetry.space_group_name_H-M   'P 1'
#
loop_
_entity.id
_entity.type
_entity.pdbx_description
1 polymer ?
#
loop_
_entity_poly.entity_id
_entity_poly.type
_entity_poly.pdbx_seq_one_letter_code
_entity_poly.pdbx_strand_id
1 'polypeptide(L)'
;MNIFGIGLPEMGVIMVVALLIFGPKKLPEIGRSLGKTIRSFQEASNEFQSEFKKESEQLKETVQTTAKLEHKHIEAEKNQPENIQG
;
A
#
# COMPACT_ATOMS: atom_id res chain seq x y z
N MET A 1 5.10 -5.99 -37.00
CA MET A 1 6.06 -4.92 -36.69
C MET A 1 6.95 -5.44 -35.58
N ASN A 2 8.11 -5.98 -35.94
CA ASN A 2 9.01 -6.67 -35.03
C ASN A 2 9.89 -5.64 -34.33
N ILE A 3 9.37 -5.03 -33.26
CA ILE A 3 10.08 -4.02 -32.46
C ILE A 3 11.32 -4.59 -31.72
N PHE A 4 11.54 -5.89 -31.77
CA PHE A 4 12.74 -6.55 -31.27
C PHE A 4 13.16 -7.64 -32.25
N GLY A 5 13.83 -7.28 -33.35
CA GLY A 5 14.60 -8.24 -34.17
C GLY A 5 15.81 -8.85 -33.43
N ILE A 6 15.80 -8.78 -32.09
CA ILE A 6 16.82 -9.24 -31.17
C ILE A 6 16.18 -10.44 -30.48
N GLY A 7 16.49 -11.64 -30.97
CA GLY A 7 16.14 -12.87 -30.29
C GLY A 7 16.98 -13.04 -29.03
N LEU A 8 16.74 -14.16 -28.33
CA LEU A 8 17.58 -14.60 -27.22
C LEU A 8 19.09 -14.65 -27.58
N PRO A 9 19.52 -15.05 -28.80
CA PRO A 9 20.93 -15.04 -29.18
C PRO A 9 21.57 -13.65 -29.15
N GLU A 10 20.91 -12.65 -29.72
CA GLU A 10 21.42 -11.28 -29.81
C GLU A 10 21.47 -10.61 -28.43
N MET A 11 20.46 -10.86 -27.57
CA MET A 11 20.52 -10.45 -26.15
C MET A 11 21.70 -11.12 -25.41
N GLY A 12 22.00 -12.38 -25.73
CA GLY A 12 23.14 -13.10 -25.18
C GLY A 12 24.48 -12.42 -25.52
N VAL A 13 24.67 -11.98 -26.76
CA VAL A 13 25.90 -11.28 -27.18
C VAL A 13 26.06 -9.96 -26.42
N ILE A 14 24.99 -9.18 -26.28
CA ILE A 14 25.01 -7.92 -25.51
C ILE A 14 25.36 -8.21 -24.05
N MET A 15 24.78 -9.26 -23.46
CA MET A 15 25.09 -9.70 -22.10
C MET A 15 26.58 -10.07 -21.97
N VAL A 16 27.15 -10.79 -22.92
CA VAL A 16 28.59 -11.15 -22.92
C VAL A 16 29.46 -9.90 -22.98
N VAL A 17 29.15 -8.93 -23.83
CA VAL A 17 29.90 -7.66 -23.90
C VAL A 17 29.79 -6.89 -22.58
N ALA A 18 28.59 -6.78 -22.00
CA ALA A 18 28.40 -6.16 -20.69
C ALA A 18 29.18 -6.89 -19.58
N LEU A 19 29.22 -8.22 -19.64
CA LEU A 19 30.00 -9.07 -18.74
C LEU A 19 31.51 -8.88 -18.89
N LEU A 20 32.02 -8.55 -20.08
CA LEU A 20 33.43 -8.24 -20.26
C LEU A 20 33.79 -6.87 -19.67
N ILE A 21 32.89 -5.88 -19.80
CA ILE A 21 33.08 -4.53 -19.25
C ILE A 21 32.96 -4.52 -17.73
N PHE A 22 31.86 -5.07 -17.20
CA PHE A 22 31.56 -5.03 -15.77
C PHE A 22 32.10 -6.25 -15.01
N GLY A 23 32.27 -7.40 -15.67
CA GLY A 23 32.70 -8.64 -15.04
C GLY A 23 31.52 -9.53 -14.56
N PRO A 24 31.61 -10.86 -14.71
CA PRO A 24 30.55 -11.80 -14.29
C PRO A 24 30.33 -11.88 -12.79
N LYS A 25 31.28 -11.41 -11.99
CA LYS A 25 31.13 -11.32 -10.54
C LYS A 25 30.35 -10.07 -10.10
N LYS A 26 30.39 -8.97 -10.89
CA LYS A 26 29.72 -7.72 -10.52
C LYS A 26 28.21 -7.77 -10.74
N LEU A 27 27.72 -8.44 -11.78
CA LEU A 27 26.27 -8.58 -12.00
C LEU A 27 25.52 -9.20 -10.80
N PRO A 28 25.92 -10.37 -10.25
CA PRO A 28 25.23 -10.94 -9.10
C PRO A 28 25.47 -10.14 -7.81
N GLU A 29 26.59 -9.41 -7.69
CA GLU A 29 26.84 -8.50 -6.58
C GLU A 29 25.86 -7.32 -6.58
N ILE A 30 25.72 -6.65 -7.73
CA ILE A 30 24.74 -5.57 -7.94
C ILE A 30 23.32 -6.09 -7.73
N GLY A 31 22.98 -7.25 -8.29
CA GLY A 31 21.67 -7.88 -8.11
C GLY A 31 21.35 -8.19 -6.64
N ARG A 32 22.32 -8.65 -5.85
CA ARG A 32 22.15 -8.86 -4.40
C ARG A 32 21.93 -7.56 -3.65
N SER A 33 22.68 -6.51 -3.97
CA SER A 33 22.56 -5.20 -3.32
C SER A 33 21.23 -4.51 -3.64
N LEU A 34 20.84 -4.53 -4.92
CA LEU A 34 19.53 -4.07 -5.34
C LEU A 34 18.42 -4.91 -4.71
N GLY A 35 18.53 -6.25 -4.74
CA GLY A 35 17.54 -7.15 -4.14
C GLY A 35 17.31 -6.89 -2.65
N LYS A 36 18.37 -6.63 -1.88
CA LYS A 36 18.26 -6.20 -0.48
C LYS A 36 17.51 -4.88 -0.35
N THR A 37 17.83 -3.89 -1.19
CA THR A 37 17.18 -2.58 -1.19
C THR A 37 15.68 -2.70 -1.52
N ILE A 38 15.32 -3.44 -2.56
CA ILE A 38 13.92 -3.70 -2.94
C ILE A 38 13.17 -4.40 -1.81
N ARG A 39 13.81 -5.39 -1.16
CA ARG A 39 13.20 -6.11 -0.04
C ARG A 39 12.93 -5.18 1.15
N SER A 40 13.91 -4.37 1.54
CA SER A 40 13.72 -3.39 2.63
C SER A 40 12.66 -2.35 2.29
N PHE A 41 12.59 -1.90 1.04
CA PHE A 41 11.54 -1.00 0.58
C PHE A 41 10.15 -1.64 0.66
N GLN A 42 10.02 -2.91 0.28
CA GLN A 42 8.77 -3.66 0.38
C GLN A 42 8.33 -3.88 1.84
N GLU A 43 9.28 -4.22 2.72
CA GLU A 43 9.03 -4.37 4.17
C GLU A 43 8.53 -3.05 4.77
N ALA A 44 9.22 -1.93 4.52
CA ALA A 44 8.81 -0.60 4.98
C ALA A 44 7.44 -0.17 4.40
N SER A 45 7.19 -0.47 3.13
CA SER A 45 5.90 -0.17 2.49
C SER A 45 4.75 -0.95 3.12
N ASN A 46 4.97 -2.21 3.50
CA ASN A 46 3.98 -3.05 4.15
C ASN A 46 3.69 -2.58 5.59
N GLU A 47 4.72 -2.18 6.33
CA GLU A 47 4.57 -1.61 7.66
C GLU A 47 3.75 -0.31 7.62
N PHE A 48 4.08 0.60 6.69
CA PHE A 48 3.32 1.82 6.47
C PHE A 48 1.85 1.55 6.12
N GLN A 49 1.58 0.57 5.25
CA GLN A 49 0.19 0.18 4.95
C GLN A 49 -0.54 -0.39 6.17
N SER A 50 0.15 -1.17 7.01
CA SER A 50 -0.44 -1.73 8.23
C SER A 50 -0.79 -0.64 9.24
N GLU A 51 0.11 0.32 9.46
CA GLU A 51 -0.12 1.46 10.34
C GLU A 51 -1.27 2.34 9.84
N PHE A 52 -1.25 2.71 8.55
CA PHE A 52 -2.31 3.52 7.95
C PHE A 52 -3.69 2.84 8.04
N LYS A 53 -3.74 1.51 7.85
CA LYS A 53 -4.98 0.74 8.01
C LYS A 53 -5.48 0.74 9.45
N LYS A 54 -4.58 0.57 10.43
CA LYS A 54 -4.93 0.60 11.86
C LYS A 54 -5.47 1.97 12.27
N GLU A 55 -4.81 3.05 11.87
CA GLU A 55 -5.28 4.42 12.16
C GLU A 55 -6.64 4.69 11.51
N SER A 56 -6.82 4.30 10.25
CA SER A 56 -8.09 4.45 9.54
C SER A 56 -9.25 3.68 10.20
N GLU A 57 -8.98 2.49 10.75
CA GLU A 57 -9.95 1.69 11.49
C GLU A 57 -10.32 2.33 12.83
N GLN A 58 -9.34 2.85 13.57
CA GLN A 58 -9.55 3.57 14.84
C GLN A 58 -10.33 4.88 14.68
N LEU A 59 -10.04 5.63 13.61
CA LEU A 59 -10.79 6.83 13.26
C LEU A 59 -12.23 6.50 12.88
N LYS A 60 -12.47 5.42 12.13
CA LYS A 60 -13.84 4.94 11.81
C LYS A 60 -14.61 4.53 13.07
N GLU A 61 -13.97 3.87 14.04
CA GLU A 61 -14.60 3.45 15.30
C GLU A 61 -14.98 4.65 16.19
N THR A 62 -14.10 5.64 16.26
CA THR A 62 -14.33 6.88 17.03
C THR A 62 -15.47 7.70 16.42
N VAL A 63 -15.45 7.90 15.09
CA VAL A 63 -16.50 8.65 14.38
C VAL A 63 -17.87 7.95 14.47
N GLN A 64 -17.92 6.62 14.38
CA GLN A 64 -19.17 5.87 14.54
C GLN A 64 -19.70 5.91 15.98
N THR A 65 -18.82 5.90 16.98
CA THR A 65 -19.23 6.00 18.39
C THR A 65 -19.84 7.36 18.69
N THR A 66 -19.21 8.46 18.24
CA THR A 66 -19.74 9.81 18.43
C THR A 66 -21.04 10.04 17.65
N ALA A 67 -21.14 9.56 16.40
CA ALA A 67 -22.37 9.66 15.62
C ALA A 67 -23.54 8.84 16.21
N LYS A 68 -23.24 7.68 16.82
CA LYS A 68 -24.24 6.83 17.47
C LYS A 68 -24.71 7.39 18.83
N LEU A 69 -23.90 8.20 19.49
CA LEU A 69 -24.27 8.91 20.72
C LEU A 69 -25.23 10.08 20.45
N GLU A 70 -25.14 10.77 19.30
CA GLU A 70 -26.11 11.81 18.93
C GLU A 70 -27.51 11.24 18.59
N HIS A 71 -27.60 10.12 17.88
CA HIS A 71 -28.90 9.55 17.49
C HIS A 71 -29.74 9.06 18.68
N LYS A 72 -29.11 8.68 19.80
CA LYS A 72 -29.83 8.29 21.03
C LYS A 72 -30.47 9.46 21.78
N HIS A 73 -30.05 10.69 21.54
CA HIS A 73 -30.56 11.87 22.24
C HIS A 73 -31.75 12.52 21.51
N ILE A 74 -31.89 12.31 20.20
CA ILE A 74 -32.97 12.89 19.37
C ILE A 74 -34.27 12.07 19.46
N GLU A 75 -34.20 10.75 19.69
CA GLU A 75 -35.41 9.90 19.86
C GLU A 75 -36.09 10.03 21.24
N ALA A 76 -35.36 10.50 22.27
CA ALA A 76 -35.91 10.62 23.63
C ALA A 76 -36.85 11.84 23.82
N GLU A 77 -36.80 12.83 22.93
CA GLU A 77 -37.60 14.07 23.05
C GLU A 77 -38.95 14.01 22.30
N LYS A 78 -39.16 13.05 21.38
CA LYS A 78 -40.39 12.97 20.57
C LYS A 78 -41.58 12.25 21.25
N ASN A 79 -41.39 11.67 22.43
CA ASN A 79 -42.43 10.91 23.15
C ASN A 79 -43.02 11.67 24.35
N GLN A 80 -43.06 13.01 24.29
CA GLN A 80 -43.88 13.78 25.22
C GLN A 80 -45.27 13.98 24.59
N PRO A 81 -46.33 13.35 25.12
CA PRO A 81 -47.70 13.64 24.67
C PRO A 81 -48.01 15.09 25.02
N GLU A 82 -48.26 15.88 23.98
CA GLU A 82 -48.95 17.16 24.03
C GLU A 82 -50.33 16.93 24.69
N ASN A 83 -50.38 16.96 26.01
CA ASN A 83 -51.61 17.21 26.75
C ASN A 83 -51.60 18.70 27.09
N ILE A 84 -52.24 19.51 26.26
CA ILE A 84 -52.67 20.84 26.65
C ILE A 84 -54.14 21.01 26.27
N GLN A 85 -54.98 20.70 27.25
CA GLN A 85 -56.31 21.26 27.38
C GLN A 85 -56.17 22.76 27.66
N GLY A 86 -56.93 23.58 26.94
CA GLY A 86 -57.03 25.03 27.08
C GLY A 86 -57.83 25.63 25.95
#